data_AF-A0A962BEP4-F1
#
_entry.id   AF-A0A962BEP4-F1
#
_cell.length_a   1.000
_cell.length_b   1.000
_cell.length_c   1.000
_cell.angle_alpha   90.00
_cell.angle_beta   90.00
_cell.angle_gamma   90.00
#
_symmetry.space_group_name_H-M   'P 1'
#
loop_
_entity.id
_entity.type
_entity.pdbx_description
1 polymer ?
#
loop_
_entity_poly.entity_id
_entity_poly.type
_entity_poly.pdbx_seq_one_letter_code
_entity_poly.pdbx_strand_id
1 'polypeptide(L)'
;MLGNKIDDTLVDMDFKSLYRMAEWHEKQSSILRARAQSLQEYQHMENQVAMRVDFLHQTPKTVIRYLKQGHTAERACQLAADHTGVPLRTINAHWKNFLSDKDRKATKQRNALILELHGLGLTNVNIADRLNLHAVTVSRILKKEKSKRIYNPNQERIALFLHRETKGDELIENRLAA
;
A
#
# COMPACT_ATOMS: atom_id res chain seq x y z
N MET A 1 -35.23 6.24 20.83
CA MET A 1 -36.27 5.20 20.73
C MET A 1 -36.72 5.15 19.28
N LEU A 2 -36.25 4.16 18.52
CA LEU A 2 -36.72 3.93 17.15
C LEU A 2 -38.13 3.35 17.27
N GLY A 3 -39.13 4.17 16.96
CA GLY A 3 -40.53 3.75 17.02
C GLY A 3 -40.78 2.64 16.00
N ASN A 4 -41.15 1.47 16.50
CA ASN A 4 -41.73 0.39 15.69
C ASN A 4 -43.08 0.87 15.13
N LYS A 5 -43.06 1.60 14.01
CA LYS A 5 -44.20 1.61 13.12
C LYS A 5 -44.21 0.24 12.47
N ILE A 6 -44.99 -0.68 13.02
CA ILE A 6 -45.38 -1.88 12.29
C ILE A 6 -46.17 -1.33 11.11
N ASP A 7 -45.64 -1.46 9.89
CA ASP A 7 -46.31 -0.99 8.69
C ASP A 7 -47.74 -1.55 8.67
N ASP A 8 -48.75 -0.66 8.67
CA ASP A 8 -50.19 -1.01 8.70
C ASP A 8 -50.59 -1.95 7.54
N THR A 9 -49.73 -2.12 6.54
CA THR A 9 -49.89 -3.03 5.40
C THR A 9 -49.79 -4.51 5.75
N LEU A 10 -49.15 -4.88 6.87
CA LEU A 10 -49.04 -6.28 7.30
C LEU A 10 -50.31 -6.79 8.01
N VAL A 11 -51.10 -5.88 8.56
CA VAL A 11 -52.32 -6.20 9.32
C VAL A 11 -53.46 -6.64 8.39
N ASP A 12 -53.48 -6.11 7.16
CA ASP A 12 -54.51 -6.40 6.15
C ASP A 12 -54.16 -7.61 5.24
N MET A 13 -52.99 -8.22 5.40
CA MET A 13 -52.55 -9.36 4.60
C MET A 13 -53.17 -10.68 5.07
N ASP A 14 -53.51 -11.55 4.12
CA ASP A 14 -54.00 -12.89 4.44
C ASP A 14 -52.90 -13.77 5.04
N PHE A 15 -53.30 -14.68 5.94
CA PHE A 15 -52.39 -15.55 6.67
C PHE A 15 -51.43 -16.33 5.74
N LYS A 16 -51.89 -16.77 4.57
CA LYS A 16 -51.05 -17.52 3.63
C LYS A 16 -49.93 -16.65 3.05
N SER A 17 -50.20 -15.39 2.74
CA SER A 17 -49.18 -14.47 2.24
C SER A 17 -48.18 -14.08 3.33
N LEU A 18 -48.64 -13.83 4.56
CA LEU A 18 -47.77 -13.58 5.71
C LEU A 18 -46.84 -14.77 5.98
N TYR A 19 -47.36 -15.99 5.93
CA TYR A 19 -46.58 -17.21 6.13
C TYR A 19 -45.52 -17.39 5.03
N ARG A 20 -45.88 -17.21 3.75
CA ARG A 20 -44.91 -17.27 2.63
C ARG A 20 -43.81 -16.22 2.73
N MET A 21 -44.17 -15.02 3.18
CA MET A 21 -43.21 -13.93 3.36
C MET A 21 -42.26 -14.25 4.53
N ALA A 22 -42.76 -14.81 5.63
CA ALA A 22 -41.93 -15.28 6.73
C ALA A 22 -40.94 -16.37 6.27
N GLU A 23 -41.40 -17.40 5.55
CA GLU A 23 -40.54 -18.44 4.97
C GLU A 23 -39.48 -17.86 4.02
N TRP A 24 -39.87 -16.88 3.18
CA TRP A 24 -38.94 -16.22 2.28
C TRP A 24 -37.85 -15.44 3.04
N HIS A 25 -38.24 -14.66 4.05
CA HIS A 25 -37.28 -13.92 4.88
C HIS A 25 -36.39 -14.84 5.70
N GLU A 26 -36.92 -15.96 6.21
CA GLU A 26 -36.12 -16.97 6.90
C GLU A 26 -35.06 -17.55 5.96
N LYS A 27 -35.45 -17.91 4.73
CA LYS A 27 -34.52 -18.38 3.69
C LYS A 27 -33.47 -17.33 3.33
N GLN A 28 -33.86 -16.06 3.15
CA GLN A 28 -32.90 -14.97 2.90
C GLN A 28 -31.96 -14.75 4.09
N SER A 29 -32.48 -14.79 5.31
CA SER A 29 -31.68 -14.62 6.52
C SER A 29 -30.64 -15.74 6.66
N SER A 30 -31.02 -16.97 6.34
CA SER A 30 -30.13 -18.14 6.31
C SER A 30 -29.00 -17.94 5.29
N ILE A 31 -29.34 -17.51 4.07
CA ILE A 31 -28.35 -17.22 3.02
C ILE A 31 -27.40 -16.09 3.43
N LEU A 32 -27.93 -15.01 4.01
CA LEU A 32 -27.12 -13.88 4.47
C LEU A 32 -26.20 -14.27 5.62
N ARG A 33 -26.66 -15.08 6.57
CA ARG A 33 -25.81 -15.62 7.66
C ARG A 33 -24.70 -16.51 7.11
N ALA A 34 -25.01 -17.41 6.18
CA ALA A 34 -24.01 -18.27 5.55
C ALA A 34 -22.96 -17.45 4.78
N ARG A 35 -23.39 -16.39 4.08
CA ARG A 35 -22.47 -15.48 3.38
C ARG A 35 -21.62 -14.63 4.35
N ALA A 36 -22.20 -14.19 5.46
CA ALA A 36 -21.45 -13.46 6.48
C ALA A 36 -20.39 -14.36 7.13
N GLN A 37 -20.72 -15.62 7.41
CA GLN A 37 -19.78 -16.61 7.94
C GLN A 37 -18.63 -16.87 6.96
N SER A 38 -18.91 -17.11 5.68
CA SER A 38 -17.86 -17.35 4.69
C SER A 38 -16.95 -16.14 4.49
N LEU A 39 -17.50 -14.91 4.53
CA LEU A 39 -16.70 -13.69 4.51
C LEU A 39 -15.82 -13.56 5.76
N GLN A 40 -16.35 -13.90 6.93
CA GLN A 40 -15.59 -13.86 8.18
C GLN A 40 -14.44 -14.87 8.16
N GLU A 41 -14.67 -16.09 7.66
CA GLU A 41 -13.62 -17.11 7.49
C GLU A 41 -12.54 -16.64 6.52
N TYR A 42 -12.95 -16.07 5.38
CA TYR A 42 -12.02 -15.52 4.40
C TYR A 42 -11.17 -14.39 4.99
N GLN A 43 -11.78 -13.43 5.69
CA GLN A 43 -11.06 -12.37 6.39
C GLN A 43 -10.13 -12.91 7.46
N HIS A 44 -10.54 -13.96 8.19
CA HIS A 44 -9.70 -14.59 9.18
C HIS A 44 -8.46 -15.23 8.53
N MET A 45 -8.62 -15.92 7.40
CA MET A 45 -7.50 -16.46 6.64
C MET A 45 -6.56 -15.37 6.13
N GLU A 46 -7.09 -14.28 5.56
CA GLU A 46 -6.28 -13.13 5.13
C GLU A 46 -5.47 -12.55 6.29
N ASN A 47 -6.10 -12.37 7.45
CA ASN A 47 -5.44 -11.89 8.66
C ASN A 47 -4.32 -12.84 9.12
N GLN A 48 -4.54 -14.16 9.07
CA GLN A 48 -3.49 -15.14 9.40
C GLN A 48 -2.30 -15.06 8.43
N VAL A 49 -2.56 -14.91 7.13
CA VAL A 49 -1.51 -14.75 6.13
C VAL A 49 -0.75 -13.45 6.36
N ALA A 50 -1.45 -12.34 6.59
CA ALA A 50 -0.84 -11.04 6.87
C ALA A 50 0.07 -11.11 8.11
N MET A 51 -0.41 -11.71 9.21
CA MET A 51 0.41 -11.90 10.43
C MET A 51 1.67 -12.72 10.17
N ARG A 52 1.59 -13.78 9.36
CA ARG A 52 2.76 -14.60 9.00
C ARG A 52 3.77 -13.81 8.16
N VAL A 53 3.29 -13.03 7.19
CA VAL A 53 4.14 -12.18 6.36
C VAL A 53 4.81 -11.11 7.20
N ASP A 54 4.08 -10.45 8.09
CA ASP A 54 4.62 -9.45 9.00
C ASP A 54 5.68 -10.03 9.93
N PHE A 55 5.45 -11.23 10.46
CA PHE A 55 6.44 -11.95 11.26
C PHE A 55 7.73 -12.18 10.47
N LEU A 56 7.63 -12.65 9.22
CA LEU A 56 8.80 -12.85 8.35
C LEU A 56 9.54 -11.53 8.07
N HIS A 57 8.81 -10.43 7.86
CA HIS A 57 9.42 -9.10 7.70
C HIS A 57 10.12 -8.59 8.96
N GLN A 58 9.79 -9.11 10.14
CA GLN A 58 10.46 -8.77 11.40
C GLN A 58 11.71 -9.61 11.68
N THR A 59 11.91 -10.74 10.98
CA THR A 59 13.08 -11.61 11.17
C THR A 59 14.44 -10.92 10.98
N PRO A 60 14.63 -9.91 10.10
CA PRO A 60 15.90 -9.18 10.06
C PRO A 60 16.24 -8.44 11.37
N LYS A 61 15.23 -8.06 12.16
CA LYS A 61 15.45 -7.39 13.47
C LYS A 61 16.11 -8.33 14.47
N THR A 62 15.75 -9.62 14.46
CA THR A 62 16.39 -10.61 15.33
C THR A 62 17.82 -10.88 14.87
N VAL A 63 18.09 -10.95 13.57
CA VAL A 63 19.46 -11.03 13.03
C VAL A 63 20.31 -9.83 13.49
N ILE A 64 19.77 -8.60 13.39
CA ILE A 64 20.45 -7.38 13.87
C ILE A 64 20.73 -7.46 15.38
N ARG A 65 19.82 -8.01 16.18
CA ARG A 65 20.03 -8.19 17.63
C ARG A 65 21.27 -9.05 17.90
N TYR A 66 21.43 -10.17 17.19
CA TYR A 66 22.60 -11.04 17.33
C TYR A 66 23.87 -10.43 16.74
N LEU A 67 23.77 -9.68 15.64
CA LEU A 67 24.90 -8.92 15.11
C LEU A 67 25.43 -7.88 16.11
N LYS A 68 24.52 -7.19 16.82
CA LYS A 68 24.90 -6.22 17.87
C LYS A 68 25.59 -6.85 19.07
N GLN A 69 25.41 -8.16 19.28
CA GLN A 69 26.09 -8.92 20.32
C GLN A 69 27.50 -9.37 19.91
N GLY A 70 27.94 -9.03 18.68
CA GLY A 70 29.27 -9.36 18.17
C GLY A 70 29.36 -10.68 17.41
N HIS A 71 28.23 -11.34 17.12
CA HIS A 71 28.23 -12.55 16.29
C HIS A 71 28.49 -12.22 14.82
N THR A 72 29.13 -13.14 14.10
CA THR A 72 29.26 -13.07 12.65
C THR A 72 27.89 -13.14 11.97
N ALA A 73 27.77 -12.64 10.74
CA ALA A 73 26.49 -12.63 10.03
C ALA A 73 25.91 -14.04 9.82
N GLU A 74 26.75 -15.00 9.49
CA GLU A 74 26.33 -16.41 9.32
C GLU A 74 25.81 -16.99 10.63
N ARG A 75 26.51 -16.75 11.74
CA ARG A 75 26.10 -17.23 13.06
C ARG A 75 24.85 -16.53 13.55
N ALA A 76 24.71 -15.23 13.29
CA ALA A 76 23.51 -14.46 13.63
C ALA A 76 22.27 -14.96 12.87
N CYS A 77 22.39 -15.31 11.60
CA CYS A 77 21.30 -15.92 10.82
C CYS A 77 20.92 -17.30 11.39
N GLN A 78 21.90 -18.11 11.78
CA GLN A 78 21.63 -19.41 12.41
C GLN A 78 20.88 -19.26 13.73
N LEU A 79 21.37 -18.40 14.62
CA LEU A 79 20.71 -18.13 15.92
C LEU A 79 19.31 -17.54 15.73
N ALA A 80 19.10 -16.70 14.71
CA ALA A 80 17.79 -16.18 14.40
C ALA A 80 16.84 -17.26 13.88
N ALA A 81 17.32 -18.22 13.07
CA ALA A 81 16.54 -19.37 12.62
C ALA A 81 16.12 -20.24 13.81
N ASP A 82 17.08 -20.56 14.69
CA ASP A 82 16.84 -21.38 15.89
C ASP A 82 15.85 -20.68 16.84
N HIS A 83 15.97 -19.37 17.03
CA HIS A 83 15.07 -18.59 17.90
C HIS A 83 13.65 -18.43 17.32
N THR A 84 13.51 -18.31 16.00
CA THR A 84 12.21 -18.05 15.36
C THR A 84 11.50 -19.32 14.90
N GLY A 85 12.19 -20.47 14.87
CA GLY A 85 11.69 -21.72 14.31
C GLY A 85 11.54 -21.70 12.78
N VAL A 86 12.05 -20.66 12.12
CA VAL A 86 11.97 -20.50 10.66
C VAL A 86 13.21 -21.14 10.02
N PRO A 87 13.07 -21.84 8.87
CA PRO A 87 14.22 -22.40 8.18
C PRO A 87 15.30 -21.36 7.86
N LEU A 88 16.56 -21.73 8.04
CA LEU A 88 17.72 -20.85 7.78
C LEU A 88 17.69 -20.23 6.37
N ARG A 89 17.26 -21.01 5.36
CA ARG A 89 17.12 -20.52 3.97
C ARG A 89 16.20 -19.31 3.88
N THR A 90 15.08 -19.34 4.59
CA THR A 90 14.09 -18.26 4.62
C THR A 90 14.66 -17.04 5.32
N ILE A 91 15.29 -17.21 6.48
CA ILE A 91 15.97 -16.13 7.19
C ILE A 91 17.03 -15.46 6.31
N ASN A 92 17.87 -16.25 5.62
CA ASN A 92 18.89 -15.73 4.72
C ASN A 92 18.29 -14.96 3.54
N ALA A 93 17.18 -15.43 2.97
CA ALA A 93 16.49 -14.71 1.90
C ALA A 93 15.94 -13.36 2.38
N HIS A 94 15.24 -13.34 3.52
CA HIS A 94 14.71 -12.11 4.10
C HIS A 94 15.82 -11.15 4.55
N TRP A 95 16.94 -11.67 5.06
CA TRP A 95 18.11 -10.86 5.40
C TRP A 95 18.74 -10.18 4.18
N LYS A 96 18.92 -10.93 3.07
CA LYS A 96 19.43 -10.35 1.81
C LYS A 96 18.48 -9.29 1.26
N ASN A 97 17.17 -9.56 1.28
CA ASN A 97 16.16 -8.59 0.84
C ASN A 97 16.19 -7.33 1.71
N PHE A 98 16.31 -7.48 3.03
CA PHE A 98 16.44 -6.36 3.96
C PHE A 98 17.66 -5.47 3.66
N LEU A 99 18.83 -6.07 3.38
CA LEU A 99 20.02 -5.30 3.00
C LEU A 99 19.81 -4.55 1.68
N SER A 100 19.27 -5.23 0.66
CA SER A 100 18.93 -4.62 -0.63
C SER A 100 17.95 -3.46 -0.49
N ASP A 101 16.91 -3.60 0.34
CA ASP A 101 15.92 -2.56 0.61
C ASP A 101 16.53 -1.36 1.34
N LYS A 102 17.46 -1.61 2.27
CA LYS A 102 18.19 -0.56 2.97
C LYS A 102 19.08 0.23 2.00
N ASP A 103 19.81 -0.45 1.12
CA ASP A 103 20.66 0.19 0.10
C ASP A 103 19.82 0.98 -0.92
N ARG A 104 18.68 0.42 -1.33
CA ARG A 104 17.71 1.09 -2.20
C ARG A 104 17.15 2.34 -1.52
N LYS A 105 16.81 2.29 -0.23
CA LYS A 105 16.31 3.44 0.54
C LYS A 105 17.36 4.52 0.67
N ALA A 106 18.61 4.17 1.01
CA ALA A 106 19.73 5.11 1.07
C ALA A 106 19.98 5.78 -0.29
N THR A 107 19.94 4.99 -1.37
CA THR A 107 20.06 5.52 -2.74
C THR A 107 18.92 6.49 -3.08
N LYS A 108 17.68 6.15 -2.71
CA LYS A 108 16.51 7.01 -2.94
C LYS A 108 16.62 8.33 -2.17
N GLN A 109 17.03 8.28 -0.90
CA GLN A 109 17.23 9.48 -0.07
C GLN A 109 18.33 10.38 -0.65
N ARG A 110 19.47 9.80 -1.05
CA ARG A 110 20.55 10.54 -1.71
C ARG A 110 20.08 11.19 -3.01
N ASN A 111 19.34 10.47 -3.84
CA ASN A 111 18.82 11.02 -5.09
C ASN A 111 17.81 12.16 -4.85
N ALA A 112 16.97 12.06 -3.82
CA ALA A 112 16.06 13.13 -3.42
C ALA A 112 16.83 14.38 -2.98
N LEU A 113 17.85 14.22 -2.14
CA LEU A 113 18.71 15.32 -1.69
C LEU A 113 19.44 16.01 -2.86
N ILE A 114 19.92 15.23 -3.84
CA ILE A 114 20.52 15.79 -5.07
C ILE A 114 19.52 16.68 -5.83
N LEU A 115 18.26 16.25 -5.94
CA LEU A 115 17.22 17.02 -6.61
C LEU A 115 16.89 18.31 -5.86
N GLU A 116 16.81 18.24 -4.53
CA GLU A 116 16.55 19.41 -3.68
C GLU A 116 17.68 20.44 -3.81
N LEU A 117 18.94 20.02 -3.70
CA LEU A 117 20.09 20.91 -3.85
C LEU A 117 20.16 21.54 -5.25
N HIS A 118 19.83 20.78 -6.30
CA HIS A 118 19.73 21.34 -7.65
C HIS A 118 18.55 22.33 -7.76
N GLY A 119 17.42 22.06 -7.10
CA GLY A 119 16.28 22.99 -7.04
C GLY A 119 16.61 24.31 -6.35
N LEU A 120 17.55 24.30 -5.39
CA LEU A 120 18.11 25.48 -4.74
C LEU A 120 19.15 26.23 -5.60
N GLY A 121 19.40 25.79 -6.83
CA GLY A 121 20.32 26.45 -7.76
C GLY A 121 21.79 26.11 -7.56
N LEU A 122 22.13 25.08 -6.76
CA LEU A 122 23.52 24.65 -6.65
C LEU A 122 24.01 24.00 -7.95
N THR A 123 25.27 24.29 -8.31
CA THR A 123 25.92 23.66 -9.46
C THR A 123 26.20 22.18 -9.18
N ASN A 124 26.30 21.39 -10.25
CA ASN A 124 26.60 19.96 -10.13
C ASN A 124 27.91 19.68 -9.39
N VAL A 125 28.90 20.58 -9.50
CA VAL A 125 30.20 20.48 -8.80
C VAL A 125 30.01 20.68 -7.30
N ASN A 126 29.29 21.73 -6.89
CA ASN A 126 29.04 22.00 -5.48
C ASN A 126 28.21 20.89 -4.81
N ILE A 127 27.27 20.28 -5.54
CA ILE A 127 26.49 19.12 -5.05
C ILE A 127 27.39 17.89 -4.91
N ALA A 128 28.27 17.66 -5.88
CA ALA A 128 29.24 16.57 -5.86
C ALA A 128 30.17 16.68 -4.65
N ASP A 129 30.72 17.87 -4.40
CA ASP A 129 31.62 18.12 -3.26
C ASP A 129 30.91 17.90 -1.93
N ARG A 130 29.66 18.38 -1.79
CA ARG A 130 28.88 18.21 -0.54
C ARG A 130 28.47 16.78 -0.25
N LEU A 131 28.28 15.95 -1.28
CA LEU A 131 27.83 14.56 -1.14
C LEU A 131 28.95 13.55 -1.32
N ASN A 132 30.19 14.01 -1.51
CA ASN A 132 31.36 13.19 -1.83
C ASN A 132 31.09 12.24 -3.01
N LEU A 133 30.58 12.81 -4.11
CA LEU A 133 30.28 12.11 -5.35
C LEU A 133 31.02 12.75 -6.52
N HIS A 134 31.22 12.01 -7.61
CA HIS A 134 31.70 12.59 -8.84
C HIS A 134 30.60 13.44 -9.52
N ALA A 135 30.94 14.60 -10.08
CA ALA A 135 29.98 15.51 -10.75
C ALA A 135 29.19 14.82 -11.89
N VAL A 136 29.82 13.91 -12.62
CA VAL A 136 29.15 13.07 -13.64
C VAL A 136 28.05 12.19 -13.03
N THR A 137 28.25 11.68 -11.81
CA THR A 137 27.25 10.88 -11.09
C THR A 137 26.02 11.72 -10.75
N VAL A 138 26.23 12.96 -10.30
CA VAL A 138 25.14 13.92 -10.02
C VAL A 138 24.35 14.20 -11.30
N SER A 139 25.02 14.51 -12.41
CA SER A 139 24.38 14.74 -13.71
C SER A 139 23.54 13.55 -14.19
N ARG A 140 24.09 12.33 -14.09
CA ARG A 140 23.37 11.08 -14.43
C ARG A 140 22.12 10.87 -13.57
N ILE A 141 22.23 11.12 -12.25
CA ILE A 141 21.09 11.00 -11.32
C ILE A 141 20.01 12.01 -11.67
N LEU A 142 20.37 13.29 -11.88
CA LEU A 142 19.42 14.33 -12.27
C LEU A 142 18.71 14.00 -13.59
N LYS A 143 19.45 13.52 -14.60
CA LYS A 143 18.86 13.09 -15.88
C LYS A 143 17.86 11.94 -15.69
N LYS A 144 18.23 10.93 -14.90
CA LYS A 144 17.39 9.75 -14.61
C LYS A 144 16.13 10.12 -13.82
N GLU A 145 16.23 11.03 -12.86
CA GLU A 145 15.07 11.46 -12.08
C GLU A 145 14.15 12.39 -12.89
N LYS A 146 14.70 13.25 -13.77
CA LYS A 146 13.90 14.03 -14.73
C LYS A 146 13.12 13.11 -15.67
N SER A 147 13.75 12.08 -16.23
CA SER A 147 13.06 11.15 -17.14
C SER A 147 11.94 10.37 -16.45
N LYS A 148 12.08 10.01 -15.16
CA LYS A 148 10.99 9.40 -14.38
C LYS A 148 9.81 10.35 -14.14
N ARG A 149 10.07 11.65 -13.96
CA ARG A 149 8.99 12.64 -13.81
C ARG A 149 8.23 12.84 -15.10
N ILE A 150 8.92 12.82 -16.24
CA ILE A 150 8.31 12.91 -17.58
C ILE A 150 7.55 11.61 -17.91
N TYR A 151 8.06 10.44 -17.50
CA TYR A 151 7.39 9.15 -17.63
C TYR A 151 6.60 8.81 -16.36
N ASN A 152 5.71 9.69 -15.92
CA ASN A 152 4.72 9.33 -14.91
C ASN A 152 3.38 9.05 -15.63
N PRO A 153 2.91 7.80 -15.73
CA PRO A 153 1.66 7.46 -16.44
C PRO A 153 0.41 8.12 -15.83
N ASN A 154 0.52 8.71 -14.63
CA ASN A 154 -0.53 9.55 -14.06
C ASN A 154 -0.54 10.99 -14.59
N GLN A 155 0.51 11.48 -15.25
CA GLN A 155 0.48 12.82 -15.86
C GLN A 155 -0.46 12.89 -17.05
N GLU A 156 -0.59 11.81 -17.84
CA GLU A 156 -1.59 11.74 -18.92
C GLU A 156 -3.02 11.74 -18.36
N ARG A 157 -3.24 11.06 -17.22
CA ARG A 157 -4.54 11.08 -16.52
C ARG A 157 -4.86 12.45 -15.92
N ILE A 158 -3.87 13.14 -15.33
CA ILE A 158 -4.03 14.50 -14.79
C ILE A 158 -4.24 15.51 -15.93
N ALA A 159 -3.51 15.39 -17.05
CA ALA A 159 -3.70 16.22 -18.23
C ALA A 159 -5.07 16.00 -18.89
N LEU A 160 -5.54 14.75 -18.97
CA LEU A 160 -6.91 14.43 -19.41
C LEU A 160 -7.98 14.98 -18.47
N PHE A 161 -7.73 15.00 -17.16
CA PHE A 161 -8.65 15.55 -16.17
C PHE A 161 -8.75 17.08 -16.28
N LEU A 162 -7.60 17.76 -16.39
CA LEU A 162 -7.51 19.21 -16.57
C LEU A 162 -8.11 19.68 -17.92
N HIS A 163 -7.97 18.89 -18.99
CA HIS A 163 -8.63 19.19 -20.28
C HIS A 163 -10.14 18.90 -20.29
N ARG A 164 -10.65 18.14 -19.31
CA ARG A 164 -12.09 17.88 -19.16
C ARG A 164 -12.80 19.00 -18.41
N GLU A 165 -12.11 19.63 -17.45
CA GLU A 165 -12.63 20.78 -16.70
C GLU A 165 -12.74 22.03 -17.58
N THR A 166 -11.74 22.31 -18.43
CA THR A 166 -11.76 23.48 -19.32
C THR A 166 -12.89 23.44 -20.35
N LYS A 167 -13.26 22.25 -20.85
CA LYS A 167 -14.43 22.08 -21.74
C LYS A 167 -15.76 22.17 -20.99
N GLY A 168 -15.78 21.88 -19.69
CA GLY A 168 -16.96 22.02 -18.84
C GLY A 168 -17.32 23.49 -18.63
N ASP A 169 -16.31 24.33 -18.41
CA ASP A 169 -16.48 25.77 -18.19
C ASP A 169 -16.90 26.52 -19.47
N GLU A 170 -16.33 26.16 -20.64
CA GLU A 170 -16.74 26.72 -21.94
C GLU A 170 -18.21 26.39 -22.30
N LEU A 171 -18.74 25.26 -21.83
CA LEU A 171 -20.15 24.87 -22.03
C LEU A 171 -21.13 25.61 -21.11
N ILE A 172 -20.65 26.10 -19.96
CA ILE A 172 -21.45 26.86 -18.99
C ILE A 172 -21.51 28.33 -19.42
N GLU A 173 -20.40 28.92 -19.87
CA GLU A 173 -20.39 30.31 -20.37
C GLU A 173 -21.27 30.49 -21.62
N ASN A 174 -21.23 29.53 -22.56
CA ASN A 174 -22.09 29.57 -23.76
C ASN A 174 -23.58 29.35 -23.47
N ARG A 175 -23.94 28.80 -22.30
CA ARG A 175 -25.35 28.65 -21.87
C ARG A 175 -25.87 29.85 -21.07
N LEU A 176 -24.99 30.69 -20.55
CA LEU A 176 -25.36 31.92 -19.85
C LEU A 176 -25.37 33.13 -20.81
N ALA A 177 -24.79 32.99 -22.00
CA ALA A 177 -24.77 34.01 -23.05
C ALA A 177 -25.88 33.85 -24.11
N ALA A 178 -26.76 32.84 -23.98
CA ALA A 178 -27.91 32.58 -24.85
C ALA A 178 -29.23 32.76 -24.09
#